data_AF-A0A7V0S128-F1
#
_entry.id   AF-A0A7V0S128-F1
#
_cell.length_a   1.000
_cell.length_b   1.000
_cell.length_c   1.000
_cell.angle_alpha   90.00
_cell.angle_beta   90.00
_cell.angle_gamma   90.00
#
_symmetry.space_group_name_H-M   'P 1'
#
loop_
_entity.id
_entity.type
_entity.pdbx_description
1 polymer ?
#
loop_
_entity_poly.entity_id
_entity_poly.type
_entity_poly.pdbx_seq_one_letter_code
_entity_poly.pdbx_strand_id
1 'polypeptide(L)' 'VLVKKLKGRTSRLLQQEYPALSKQYWGRHFWAVGYGAWSTGNITDEMVQEYLEHHRDKPNSQTGNWILE' A
#
# COMPACT_ATOMS: atom_id res chain seq x y z
N VAL A 1 -12.34 4.88 -3.41
CA VAL A 1 -13.19 4.10 -2.47
C VAL A 1 -12.90 2.59 -2.49
N LEU A 2 -12.63 1.97 -3.65
CA LEU A 2 -12.36 0.52 -3.75
C LEU A 2 -11.14 0.07 -2.92
N VAL A 3 -9.96 0.65 -3.19
CA VAL A 3 -8.71 0.22 -2.53
C VAL A 3 -8.74 0.47 -1.02
N LYS A 4 -9.37 1.56 -0.57
CA LYS A 4 -9.63 1.82 0.86
C LYS A 4 -10.40 0.68 1.53
N LYS A 5 -11.46 0.18 0.88
CA LYS A 5 -12.26 -0.95 1.40
C LYS A 5 -11.46 -2.25 1.40
N LEU A 6 -10.69 -2.51 0.35
CA LEU A 6 -9.83 -3.70 0.25
C LEU A 6 -8.81 -3.72 1.38
N LYS A 7 -7.98 -2.67 1.50
CA LYS A 7 -6.95 -2.53 2.55
C LYS A 7 -7.55 -2.66 3.95
N GLY A 8 -8.69 -2.00 4.21
CA GLY A 8 -9.35 -2.05 5.52
C GLY A 8 -9.90 -3.43 5.88
N ARG A 9 -10.58 -4.11 4.93
CA ARG A 9 -11.16 -5.43 5.18
C ARG A 9 -10.09 -6.51 5.32
N THR A 10 -9.09 -6.53 4.44
CA THR A 10 -8.00 -7.51 4.53
C THR A 10 -7.17 -7.31 5.78
N SER A 11 -6.86 -6.07 6.17
CA SER A 11 -6.19 -5.77 7.44
C SER A 11 -6.95 -6.33 8.65
N ARG A 12 -8.29 -6.21 8.65
CA ARG A 12 -9.12 -6.72 9.76
C ARG A 12 -9.11 -8.25 9.78
N LEU A 13 -9.32 -8.90 8.64
CA LEU A 13 -9.36 -10.36 8.55
C LEU A 13 -8.03 -10.98 8.97
N LEU A 14 -6.91 -10.47 8.45
CA LEU A 14 -5.57 -10.95 8.79
C LEU A 14 -5.27 -10.80 10.29
N GLN A 15 -5.64 -9.68 10.91
CA GLN A 15 -5.42 -9.51 12.35
C GLN A 15 -6.34 -10.38 13.22
N GLN A 16 -7.50 -10.79 12.71
CA GLN A 16 -8.38 -11.76 13.40
C GLN A 16 -7.83 -13.19 13.31
N GLU A 17 -7.32 -13.57 12.14
CA GLU A 17 -6.75 -14.90 11.90
C GLU A 17 -5.36 -15.07 12.55
N TYR A 18 -4.57 -14.00 12.60
CA TYR A 18 -3.23 -13.99 13.18
C TYR A 18 -3.10 -12.93 14.28
N PRO A 19 -3.49 -13.25 15.53
CA PRO A 19 -3.46 -12.30 16.64
C PRO A 19 -2.08 -11.69 16.92
N ALA A 20 -0.99 -12.40 16.57
CA ALA A 20 0.38 -11.90 16.69
C ALA A 20 0.60 -10.60 15.86
N LEU A 21 -0.08 -10.46 14.73
CA LEU A 21 0.03 -9.27 13.87
C LEU A 21 -0.47 -8.01 14.57
N SER A 22 -1.44 -8.12 15.48
CA SER A 22 -1.95 -6.96 16.24
C SER A 22 -0.91 -6.35 17.19
N LYS A 23 0.05 -7.17 17.68
CA LYS A 23 1.16 -6.73 18.53
C LYS A 23 2.28 -6.09 17.72
N GLN A 24 2.49 -6.57 16.50
CA GLN A 24 3.50 -6.06 15.59
C GLN A 24 3.05 -4.76 14.92
N TYR A 25 1.78 -4.70 14.48
CA TYR A 25 1.20 -3.56 13.77
C TYR A 25 0.15 -2.87 14.65
N TRP A 26 0.60 -1.95 15.50
CA TRP A 26 -0.25 -1.16 16.37
C TRP A 26 -1.24 -0.32 15.56
N GLY A 27 -2.44 -0.06 16.11
CA GLY A 27 -3.42 0.82 15.49
C GLY A 27 -4.03 0.32 14.17
N ARG A 28 -3.89 -0.98 13.85
CA ARG A 28 -4.33 -1.58 12.57
C ARG A 28 -3.65 -0.97 11.35
N HIS A 29 -2.43 -0.43 11.50
CA HIS A 29 -1.59 0.05 10.41
C HIS A 29 -0.88 -1.10 9.68
N PHE A 30 -1.67 -2.05 9.17
CA PHE A 30 -1.12 -3.23 8.48
C PHE A 30 -0.60 -2.90 7.07
N TRP A 31 -1.28 -1.98 6.38
CA TRP A 31 -0.89 -1.52 5.04
C TRP A 31 -0.29 -0.12 5.11
N ALA A 32 0.61 0.20 4.16
CA ALA A 32 1.07 1.57 3.92
C ALA A 32 -0.10 2.52 3.61
N VAL A 33 0.11 3.82 3.73
CA VAL A 33 -0.94 4.83 3.47
C VAL A 33 -1.37 4.84 1.99
N GLY A 34 -0.39 4.93 1.09
CA GLY A 34 -0.59 4.99 -0.37
C GLY A 34 -0.96 3.66 -1.03
N TYR A 35 -1.30 3.72 -2.32
CA TYR A 35 -1.46 2.55 -3.18
C TYR A 35 -1.13 2.90 -4.63
N GLY A 36 -0.57 1.94 -5.37
CA GLY A 36 -0.40 2.04 -6.82
C GLY A 36 -1.46 1.21 -7.56
N ALA A 37 -1.92 1.69 -8.70
CA ALA A 37 -2.87 0.97 -9.56
C ALA A 37 -2.60 1.27 -11.04
N TRP A 38 -2.45 0.22 -11.84
CA TRP A 38 -2.13 0.29 -13.26
C TRP A 38 -2.99 -0.70 -14.06
N SER A 39 -3.24 -0.39 -15.33
CA SER A 39 -3.86 -1.31 -16.28
C SER A 39 -2.82 -2.30 -16.81
N THR A 40 -3.24 -3.55 -17.05
CA THR A 40 -2.42 -4.56 -17.71
C THR A 40 -1.97 -4.07 -19.09
N GLY A 41 -0.68 -4.20 -19.40
CA GLY A 41 -0.07 -3.83 -20.69
C GLY A 41 0.86 -2.61 -20.66
N ASN A 42 0.89 -1.87 -19.55
CA ASN A 42 1.73 -0.66 -19.40
C ASN A 42 2.51 -0.65 -18.08
N ILE A 43 2.81 -1.84 -17.53
CA ILE A 43 3.59 -2.01 -16.30
C ILE A 43 4.94 -2.64 -16.65
N THR A 44 6.02 -2.00 -16.21
CA THR A 44 7.38 -2.54 -16.29
C THR A 44 7.95 -2.71 -14.90
N ASP A 45 8.98 -3.55 -14.74
CA ASP A 45 9.63 -3.77 -13.45
C ASP A 45 10.25 -2.47 -12.91
N GLU A 46 10.75 -1.60 -13.80
CA GLU A 46 11.30 -0.29 -13.44
C GLU A 46 10.25 0.61 -12.81
N MET A 47 9.01 0.63 -13.34
CA MET A 47 7.92 1.43 -12.78
C MET A 47 7.51 0.94 -11.39
N VAL A 48 7.51 -0.38 -11.17
CA VAL A 48 7.23 -0.95 -9.84
C VAL A 48 8.34 -0.56 -8.87
N GLN A 49 9.58 -0.60 -9.32
CA GLN A 49 10.71 -0.29 -8.47
C GLN A 49 10.78 1.20 -8.10
N GLU A 50 10.52 2.09 -9.06
CA GLU A 50 10.39 3.53 -8.82
C GLU A 50 9.31 3.83 -7.78
N TYR A 51 8.15 3.17 -7.86
CA TYR A 51 7.09 3.30 -6.86
C TYR A 51 7.56 2.88 -5.45
N LEU A 52 8.29 1.77 -5.36
CA LEU A 52 8.76 1.23 -4.08
C LEU A 52 9.87 2.10 -3.47
N GLU A 53 10.81 2.59 -4.29
CA GLU A 53 11.89 3.48 -3.86
C GLU A 53 11.35 4.83 -3.38
N HIS A 54 10.40 5.40 -4.10
CA HIS A 54 9.71 6.64 -3.72
C HIS A 54 9.12 6.57 -2.30
N HIS A 55 8.49 5.45 -1.97
CA HIS A 55 7.86 5.24 -0.67
C HIS A 55 8.83 4.85 0.46
N ARG A 56 10.11 4.57 0.17
CA ARG A 56 11.13 4.30 1.19
C ARG A 56 11.68 5.58 1.79
N ASP A 57 12.02 6.56 0.95
CA ASP A 57 12.77 7.74 1.38
C ASP A 57 11.88 8.95 1.70
N LYS A 58 10.72 9.09 1.04
CA LYS A 58 9.82 10.24 1.21
C LYS A 58 8.34 9.82 1.18
N PRO A 59 7.82 9.20 2.24
CA PRO A 59 6.40 8.87 2.32
C PRO A 59 5.58 10.16 2.20
N ASN A 60 4.70 10.23 1.19
CA ASN A 60 3.80 11.34 0.91
C ASN A 60 4.39 12.55 0.15
N SER A 61 5.50 12.39 -0.59
CA SER A 61 5.93 13.45 -1.52
C SER A 61 5.25 13.27 -2.87
N GLN A 62 4.48 14.26 -3.32
CA GLN A 62 3.81 14.21 -4.62
C GLN A 62 4.85 14.22 -5.75
N THR A 63 5.18 13.03 -6.27
CA THR A 63 6.07 12.87 -7.42
C THR A 63 5.31 12.15 -8.53
N GLY A 64 5.03 12.88 -9.60
CA GLY A 64 4.44 12.34 -10.82
C GLY A 64 2.91 12.19 -10.80
N ASN A 65 2.34 12.11 -11.99
CA ASN A 65 0.90 12.05 -12.24
C ASN A 65 0.30 10.64 -12.01
N TRP A 66 1.14 9.65 -11.72
CA TRP A 66 0.79 8.23 -11.72
C TRP A 66 0.92 7.55 -10.35
N ILE A 67 1.54 8.22 -9.37
CA ILE A 67 1.57 7.79 -7.97
C ILE A 67 0.43 8.53 -7.26
N LEU A 68 -0.65 7.82 -6.94
CA LEU A 68 -1.81 8.37 -6.24
C LEU A 68 -1.63 8.15 -4.72
N GLU A 69 -1.07 9.14 -4.03
CA GLU A 69 -0.95 9.18 -2.56
C GLU A 69 -2.21 9.73 -1.88
#